data_AF-A0A3N5WI22-F1
#
_entry.id   AF-A0A3N5WI22-F1
#
_cell.length_a   1.000
_cell.length_b   1.000
_cell.length_c   1.000
_cell.angle_alpha   90.00
_cell.angle_beta   90.00
_cell.angle_gamma   90.00
#
_symmetry.space_group_name_H-M   'P 1'
#
loop_
_entity.id
_entity.type
_entity.pdbx_description
1 polymer ?
#
loop_
_entity_poly.entity_id
_entity_poly.type
_entity_poly.pdbx_seq_one_letter_code
_entity_poly.pdbx_strand_id
1 'polypeptide(L)'
;MYTVHIDFNKRLAKMQEAVKRNDLDVLIGSRLKTITHACGAFCPWRSAVIIPASGEIWLVTPSMDAKRLQQEGWLKNVEGYGRLTLGETIIHRLKAMKLEGGRIGYETGSSAYLPEGYLSQGEYQELLAGLPQAKFVNTPQIIDDLAMVKEEAEVRLMRQA
;
A
#
# COMPACT_ATOMS: atom_id res chain seq x y z
N MET A 1 17.26 -25.78 -5.81
CA MET A 1 16.23 -24.85 -5.31
C MET A 1 16.38 -23.56 -6.10
N TYR A 2 15.38 -23.15 -6.88
CA TYR A 2 15.50 -21.90 -7.65
C TYR A 2 15.45 -20.72 -6.68
N THR A 3 16.51 -19.94 -6.59
CA THR A 3 16.45 -18.64 -5.91
C THR A 3 15.67 -17.71 -6.82
N VAL A 4 14.40 -17.45 -6.50
CA VAL A 4 13.59 -16.46 -7.21
C VAL A 4 13.88 -15.09 -6.61
N HIS A 5 14.31 -14.13 -7.44
CA HIS A 5 14.53 -12.76 -7.05
C HIS A 5 13.47 -11.85 -7.69
N ILE A 6 12.75 -11.09 -6.86
CA ILE A 6 11.83 -10.03 -7.29
C ILE A 6 12.57 -8.69 -7.23
N ASP A 7 12.51 -7.92 -8.32
CA ASP A 7 13.08 -6.57 -8.37
C ASP A 7 12.05 -5.56 -7.84
N PHE A 8 12.08 -5.34 -6.54
CA PHE A 8 11.14 -4.45 -5.87
C PHE A 8 11.32 -2.97 -6.23
N ASN A 9 12.52 -2.54 -6.62
CA ASN A 9 12.73 -1.16 -7.08
C ASN A 9 12.03 -0.93 -8.43
N LYS A 10 12.17 -1.88 -9.36
CA LYS A 10 11.44 -1.84 -10.63
C LYS A 10 9.92 -1.94 -10.41
N ARG A 11 9.47 -2.75 -9.45
CA ARG A 11 8.06 -2.83 -9.08
C ARG A 11 7.54 -1.52 -8.50
N LEU A 12 8.28 -0.90 -7.58
CA LEU A 12 7.94 0.43 -7.05
C LEU A 12 7.82 1.44 -8.19
N ALA A 13 8.78 1.49 -9.11
CA ALA A 13 8.71 2.41 -10.25
C ALA A 13 7.44 2.22 -11.09
N LYS A 14 6.99 0.97 -11.31
CA LYS A 14 5.71 0.69 -11.98
C LYS A 14 4.50 1.16 -11.16
N MET A 15 4.50 0.95 -9.85
CA MET A 15 3.42 1.41 -8.98
C MET A 15 3.33 2.95 -8.98
N GLN A 16 4.46 3.64 -8.85
CA GLN A 16 4.53 5.10 -8.88
C GLN A 16 4.10 5.68 -10.23
N GLU A 17 4.49 5.04 -11.33
CA GLU A 17 4.04 5.40 -12.67
C GLU A 17 2.51 5.20 -12.82
N ALA A 18 1.95 4.13 -12.25
CA ALA A 18 0.50 3.92 -12.26
C ALA A 18 -0.24 4.98 -11.42
N VAL A 19 0.32 5.39 -10.27
CA VAL A 19 -0.19 6.51 -9.48
C VAL A 19 -0.23 7.80 -10.31
N LYS A 20 0.87 8.15 -10.99
CA LYS A 20 0.92 9.33 -11.89
C LYS A 20 -0.09 9.26 -13.03
N ARG A 21 -0.19 8.11 -13.71
CA ARG A 21 -1.11 7.91 -14.84
C ARG A 21 -2.57 8.08 -14.46
N ASN A 22 -2.91 7.87 -13.20
CA ASN A 22 -4.26 8.04 -12.66
C ASN A 22 -4.50 9.45 -12.06
N ASP A 23 -3.61 10.43 -12.30
CA ASP A 23 -3.73 11.79 -11.78
C ASP A 23 -3.84 11.81 -10.23
N LEU A 24 -3.00 11.01 -9.59
CA LEU A 24 -2.89 10.93 -8.14
C LEU A 24 -1.51 11.41 -7.69
N ASP A 25 -1.47 12.05 -6.53
CA ASP A 25 -0.23 12.39 -5.85
C ASP A 25 0.27 11.20 -4.99
N VAL A 26 -0.67 10.38 -4.50
CA VAL A 26 -0.39 9.24 -3.62
C VAL A 26 -1.53 8.23 -3.63
N LEU A 27 -1.21 6.95 -3.46
CA LEU A 27 -2.15 5.86 -3.23
C LEU A 27 -2.01 5.33 -1.80
N ILE A 28 -3.11 5.28 -1.06
CA ILE A 28 -3.27 4.53 0.19
C ILE A 28 -3.82 3.15 -0.18
N GLY A 29 -2.93 2.17 -0.26
CA GLY A 29 -3.27 0.78 -0.53
C GLY A 29 -3.53 0.02 0.76
N SER A 30 -4.78 -0.34 1.05
CA SER A 30 -5.15 -1.06 2.28
C SER A 30 -5.43 -2.54 2.04
N ARG A 31 -5.62 -2.96 0.78
CA ARG A 31 -5.92 -4.35 0.49
C ARG A 31 -4.73 -5.25 0.74
N LEU A 32 -4.99 -6.48 1.20
CA LEU A 32 -3.94 -7.45 1.48
C LEU A 32 -3.06 -7.73 0.25
N LYS A 33 -3.66 -7.83 -0.94
CA LYS A 33 -2.92 -8.01 -2.20
C LYS A 33 -1.99 -6.82 -2.48
N THR A 34 -2.47 -5.60 -2.22
CA THR A 34 -1.71 -4.37 -2.44
C THR A 34 -0.54 -4.27 -1.47
N ILE A 35 -0.80 -4.53 -0.19
CA ILE A 35 0.21 -4.50 0.85
C ILE A 35 1.31 -5.53 0.56
N THR A 36 0.94 -6.80 0.32
CA THR A 36 1.92 -7.88 0.11
C THR A 36 2.70 -7.70 -1.19
N HIS A 37 2.04 -7.26 -2.27
CA HIS A 37 2.70 -6.97 -3.54
C HIS A 37 3.73 -5.84 -3.41
N ALA A 38 3.40 -4.81 -2.62
CA ALA A 38 4.24 -3.64 -2.42
C ALA A 38 5.36 -3.84 -1.40
N CYS A 39 5.11 -4.48 -0.25
CA CYS A 39 6.11 -4.62 0.81
C CYS A 39 7.01 -5.85 0.67
N GLY A 40 6.61 -6.82 -0.17
CA GLY A 40 7.40 -8.03 -0.45
C GLY A 40 7.42 -9.05 0.69
N ALA A 41 6.55 -8.88 1.69
CA ALA A 41 6.39 -9.80 2.81
C ALA A 41 4.91 -10.09 3.06
N PHE A 42 4.62 -11.23 3.68
CA PHE A 42 3.26 -11.53 4.12
C PHE A 42 2.88 -10.62 5.30
N CYS A 43 1.82 -9.83 5.14
CA CYS A 43 1.33 -8.87 6.13
C CYS A 43 -0.16 -9.13 6.40
N PRO A 44 -0.49 -10.06 7.31
CA PRO A 44 -1.88 -10.50 7.52
C PRO A 44 -2.72 -9.50 8.32
N TRP A 45 -2.08 -8.55 8.99
CA TRP A 45 -2.74 -7.60 9.86
C TRP A 45 -3.25 -6.39 9.10
N ARG A 46 -4.25 -5.74 9.68
CA ARG A 46 -4.79 -4.48 9.18
C ARG A 46 -3.67 -3.44 9.03
N SER A 47 -3.35 -3.09 7.79
CA SER A 47 -2.21 -2.25 7.44
C SER A 47 -2.55 -1.39 6.22
N ALA A 48 -1.67 -0.48 5.87
CA ALA A 48 -1.75 0.27 4.61
C ALA A 48 -0.36 0.56 4.08
N VAL A 49 -0.20 0.55 2.76
CA VAL A 49 0.97 1.11 2.08
C VAL A 49 0.63 2.50 1.54
N ILE A 50 1.56 3.43 1.68
CA ILE A 50 1.48 4.79 1.16
C ILE A 50 2.48 4.88 0.00
N ILE A 51 1.96 4.90 -1.22
CA ILE A 51 2.73 4.87 -2.46
C ILE A 51 2.62 6.25 -3.11
N PRO A 52 3.58 7.18 -2.90
CA PRO A 52 3.54 8.47 -3.56
C PRO A 52 3.87 8.32 -5.05
N ALA A 53 3.41 9.28 -5.87
CA ALA A 53 3.77 9.36 -7.29
C ALA A 53 5.29 9.44 -7.51
N SER A 54 6.05 9.91 -6.53
CA SER A 54 7.51 9.86 -6.54
C SER A 54 8.07 9.87 -5.12
N GLY A 55 9.28 9.33 -4.95
CA GLY A 55 9.95 9.29 -3.65
C GLY A 55 9.73 7.99 -2.90
N GLU A 56 9.81 8.05 -1.58
CA GLU A 56 9.82 6.85 -0.75
C GLU A 56 8.41 6.33 -0.44
N ILE A 57 8.24 5.02 -0.58
CA ILE A 57 7.06 4.27 -0.13
C ILE A 57 7.13 4.00 1.37
N TRP A 58 5.98 3.99 2.03
CA TRP A 58 5.85 3.66 3.46
C TRP A 58 4.85 2.53 3.67
N LEU A 59 5.12 1.66 4.64
CA LEU A 59 4.17 0.66 5.16
C LEU A 59 3.76 1.07 6.57
N VAL A 60 2.46 1.20 6.83
CA VAL A 60 1.89 1.43 8.16
C VAL A 60 1.20 0.14 8.60
N THR A 61 1.62 -0.42 9.74
CA THR A 61 1.24 -1.78 10.21
C THR A 61 1.16 -1.78 11.74
N PRO A 62 0.54 -2.77 12.42
CA PRO A 62 0.61 -2.82 13.88
C PRO A 62 2.05 -2.88 14.38
N SER A 63 2.33 -2.17 15.47
CA SER A 63 3.69 -2.04 16.03
C SER A 63 4.34 -3.38 16.36
N MET A 64 3.55 -4.40 16.73
CA MET A 64 4.03 -5.75 17.01
C MET A 64 4.64 -6.45 15.78
N ASP A 65 4.25 -6.07 14.56
CA ASP A 65 4.66 -6.72 13.32
C ASP A 65 5.67 -5.90 12.51
N ALA A 66 5.86 -4.62 12.84
CA ALA A 66 6.71 -3.70 12.10
C ALA A 66 8.15 -4.20 11.95
N LYS A 67 8.77 -4.68 13.04
CA LYS A 67 10.16 -5.19 12.99
C LYS A 67 10.30 -6.44 12.11
N ARG A 68 9.33 -7.35 12.15
CA ARG A 68 9.33 -8.55 11.30
C ARG A 68 9.26 -8.15 9.83
N LEU A 69 8.34 -7.25 9.48
CA LEU A 69 8.16 -6.79 8.10
C LEU A 69 9.38 -6.03 7.56
N GLN A 70 10.11 -5.28 8.41
CA GLN A 70 11.39 -4.65 8.02
C GLN A 70 12.51 -5.66 7.74
N GLN A 71 12.46 -6.83 8.38
CA GLN A 71 13.45 -7.89 8.26
C GLN A 71 13.14 -8.84 7.09
N GLU A 72 11.88 -9.24 6.94
CA GLU A 72 11.44 -10.18 5.90
C GLU A 72 11.16 -9.51 4.55
N GLY A 73 10.66 -8.27 4.57
CA GLY A 73 10.38 -7.48 3.38
C GLY A 73 11.59 -6.68 2.90
N TRP A 74 11.42 -5.97 1.78
CA TRP A 74 12.45 -5.08 1.24
C TRP A 74 12.35 -3.66 1.79
N LEU A 75 11.18 -3.26 2.29
CA LEU A 75 10.92 -1.92 2.81
C LEU A 75 11.62 -1.67 4.14
N LYS A 76 12.33 -0.53 4.24
CA LYS A 76 12.88 -0.03 5.51
C LYS A 76 11.97 0.98 6.19
N ASN A 77 11.16 1.68 5.40
CA ASN A 77 10.14 2.61 5.85
C ASN A 77 8.88 1.86 6.29
N VAL A 78 8.94 1.23 7.45
CA VAL A 78 7.81 0.55 8.08
C VAL A 78 7.52 1.22 9.41
N GLU A 79 6.32 1.79 9.53
CA GLU A 79 5.85 2.52 10.70
C GLU A 79 4.80 1.70 11.46
N GLY A 80 5.04 1.53 12.75
CA GLY A 80 4.13 0.85 13.66
C GLY A 80 3.06 1.79 14.18
N TYR A 81 1.78 1.45 14.00
CA TYR A 81 0.68 2.09 14.74
C TYR A 81 0.34 1.28 16.00
N GLY A 82 -0.35 1.93 16.95
CA GLY A 82 -0.74 1.30 18.22
C GLY A 82 -1.12 2.32 19.27
N ARG A 83 -0.31 3.38 19.44
CA ARG A 83 -0.70 4.56 20.22
C ARG A 83 -1.64 5.48 19.44
N LEU A 84 -1.27 5.75 18.18
CA LEU A 84 -2.14 6.35 17.18
C LEU A 84 -2.90 5.25 16.45
N THR A 85 -4.07 5.57 15.94
CA THR A 85 -4.82 4.71 15.02
C THR A 85 -4.06 4.54 13.69
N LEU A 86 -4.49 3.59 12.86
CA LEU A 86 -3.96 3.45 11.50
C LEU A 86 -4.16 4.75 10.70
N GLY A 87 -5.35 5.34 10.74
CA GLY A 87 -5.66 6.55 9.99
C GLY A 87 -4.89 7.76 10.50
N GLU A 88 -4.78 7.98 11.81
CA GLU A 88 -3.94 9.05 12.39
C GLU A 88 -2.48 8.93 11.94
N THR A 89 -1.94 7.70 11.91
CA THR A 89 -0.58 7.43 11.47
C THR A 89 -0.41 7.74 9.98
N ILE A 90 -1.38 7.35 9.14
CA ILE A 90 -1.39 7.69 7.71
C ILE A 90 -1.46 9.21 7.51
N ILE A 91 -2.32 9.92 8.26
CA ILE A 91 -2.46 11.39 8.20
C ILE A 91 -1.13 12.06 8.54
N HIS A 92 -0.49 11.65 9.64
CA HIS A 92 0.82 12.17 10.05
C HIS A 92 1.86 11.95 8.96
N ARG A 93 1.89 10.76 8.36
CA ARG A 93 2.84 10.44 7.29
C ARG A 93 2.61 11.29 6.04
N LEU A 94 1.37 11.45 5.60
CA LEU A 94 1.02 12.27 4.45
C LEU A 94 1.39 13.74 4.65
N LYS A 95 1.15 14.29 5.85
CA LYS A 95 1.60 15.65 6.23
C LYS A 95 3.12 15.78 6.22
N ALA A 96 3.84 14.80 6.75
CA ALA A 96 5.30 14.79 6.70
C ALA A 96 5.85 14.75 5.26
N MET A 97 5.10 14.13 4.34
CA MET A 97 5.40 14.07 2.91
C MET A 97 4.91 15.29 2.12
N LYS A 98 4.20 16.24 2.76
CA LYS A 98 3.55 17.40 2.12
C LYS A 98 2.50 17.02 1.07
N LEU A 99 1.76 15.94 1.32
CA LEU A 99 0.74 15.37 0.42
C LEU A 99 -0.68 15.51 1.00
N GLU A 100 -0.86 16.25 2.09
CA GLU A 100 -2.12 16.37 2.82
C GLU A 100 -3.24 17.12 2.08
N GLY A 101 -2.89 17.89 1.05
CA GLY A 101 -3.82 18.56 0.14
C GLY A 101 -3.89 17.92 -1.25
N GLY A 102 -3.26 16.76 -1.43
CA GLY A 102 -3.14 16.10 -2.73
C GLY A 102 -4.39 15.37 -3.19
N ARG A 103 -4.31 14.80 -4.39
CA ARG A 103 -5.24 13.82 -4.93
C ARG A 103 -4.84 12.43 -4.44
N ILE A 104 -5.61 11.89 -3.51
CA ILE A 104 -5.31 10.68 -2.77
C ILE A 104 -6.16 9.53 -3.29
N GLY A 105 -5.51 8.54 -3.89
CA GLY A 105 -6.13 7.25 -4.20
C GLY A 105 -6.36 6.46 -2.93
N TYR A 106 -7.51 5.81 -2.81
CA TYR A 106 -7.76 4.83 -1.75
C TYR A 106 -8.52 3.62 -2.32
N GLU A 107 -8.52 2.52 -1.57
CA GLU A 107 -9.16 1.28 -2.00
C GLU A 107 -10.42 1.01 -1.18
N THR A 108 -11.59 1.07 -1.83
CA THR A 108 -12.86 0.56 -1.30
C THR A 108 -13.69 -0.12 -2.39
N GLY A 109 -14.64 -0.97 -2.00
CA GLY A 109 -15.50 -1.69 -2.92
C GLY A 109 -16.08 -2.96 -2.31
N SER A 110 -16.52 -3.87 -3.17
CA SER A 110 -16.99 -5.19 -2.77
C SER A 110 -15.88 -6.23 -2.92
N SER A 111 -15.91 -7.27 -2.09
CA SER A 111 -15.09 -8.46 -2.29
C SER A 111 -15.99 -9.63 -2.70
N ALA A 112 -15.53 -10.42 -3.68
CA ALA A 112 -16.27 -11.57 -4.16
C ALA A 112 -16.03 -12.85 -3.34
N TYR A 113 -14.95 -12.94 -2.56
CA TYR A 113 -14.52 -14.24 -2.01
C TYR A 113 -13.71 -14.18 -0.70
N LEU A 114 -12.85 -13.18 -0.48
CA LEU A 114 -11.98 -13.09 0.71
C LEU A 114 -12.07 -11.73 1.41
N PRO A 115 -11.74 -11.62 2.71
CA PRO A 115 -11.55 -10.31 3.32
C PRO A 115 -10.37 -9.58 2.64
N GLU A 116 -10.69 -8.74 1.66
CA GLU A 116 -9.72 -7.99 0.84
C GLU A 116 -8.94 -6.96 1.67
N GLY A 117 -9.47 -6.54 2.83
CA GLY A 117 -8.82 -5.56 3.68
C GLY A 117 -9.04 -4.11 3.23
N TYR A 118 -10.14 -3.78 2.54
CA TYR A 118 -10.53 -2.40 2.25
C TYR A 118 -10.54 -1.50 3.49
N LEU A 119 -10.27 -0.21 3.34
CA LEU A 119 -10.46 0.77 4.41
C LEU A 119 -11.87 0.64 4.98
N SER A 120 -11.95 0.66 6.30
CA SER A 120 -13.20 0.64 7.03
C SER A 120 -13.84 2.02 6.91
N GLN A 121 -15.16 2.08 7.12
CA GLN A 121 -15.84 3.37 7.14
C GLN A 121 -15.23 4.30 8.20
N GLY A 122 -14.85 3.77 9.38
CA GLY A 122 -14.23 4.56 10.45
C GLY A 122 -12.91 5.20 10.03
N GLU A 123 -11.99 4.41 9.46
CA GLU A 123 -10.71 4.93 8.96
C GLU A 123 -10.92 5.93 7.81
N TYR A 124 -11.87 5.69 6.92
CA TYR A 124 -12.18 6.64 5.84
C TYR A 124 -12.68 7.98 6.39
N GLN A 125 -13.58 7.97 7.38
CA GLN A 125 -14.04 9.20 8.03
C GLN A 125 -12.91 9.94 8.78
N GLU A 126 -12.02 9.19 9.42
CA GLU A 126 -10.83 9.76 10.08
C GLU A 126 -9.91 10.45 9.08
N LEU A 127 -9.65 9.82 7.92
CA LEU A 127 -8.87 10.41 6.83
C LEU A 127 -9.51 11.69 6.28
N LEU A 128 -10.83 11.70 6.05
CA LEU A 128 -11.56 12.90 5.59
C LEU A 128 -11.44 14.06 6.59
N ALA A 129 -11.57 13.77 7.89
CA ALA A 129 -11.44 14.77 8.94
C ALA A 129 -10.00 15.30 9.08
N GLY A 130 -8.99 14.42 8.94
CA GLY A 130 -7.58 14.77 9.11
C GLY A 130 -6.93 15.44 7.90
N LEU A 131 -7.51 15.28 6.71
CA LEU A 131 -7.01 15.76 5.42
C LEU A 131 -8.09 16.53 4.65
N PRO A 132 -8.63 17.64 5.21
CA PRO A 132 -9.79 18.33 4.65
C PRO A 132 -9.52 19.00 3.29
N GLN A 133 -8.26 19.16 2.90
CA GLN A 133 -7.87 19.74 1.61
C GLN A 133 -7.62 18.69 0.53
N ALA A 134 -7.57 17.41 0.90
CA ALA A 134 -7.31 16.33 -0.05
C ALA A 134 -8.54 15.99 -0.89
N LYS A 135 -8.29 15.50 -2.11
CA LYS A 135 -9.32 14.92 -2.98
C LYS A 135 -9.18 13.41 -2.97
N PHE A 136 -10.13 12.71 -2.36
CA PHE A 136 -10.12 11.25 -2.31
C PHE A 136 -10.74 10.64 -3.58
N VAL A 137 -10.04 9.68 -4.17
CA VAL A 137 -10.47 8.98 -5.39
C VAL A 137 -10.42 7.48 -5.13
N ASN A 138 -11.55 6.78 -5.30
CA ASN A 138 -11.59 5.33 -5.16
C ASN A 138 -10.88 4.67 -6.36
N THR A 139 -9.82 3.89 -6.11
CA THR A 139 -8.91 3.38 -7.14
C THR A 139 -8.46 1.92 -6.94
N PRO A 140 -9.35 0.96 -6.64
CA PRO A 140 -8.96 -0.44 -6.46
C PRO A 140 -8.32 -1.05 -7.72
N GLN A 141 -8.67 -0.56 -8.90
CA GLN A 141 -8.19 -1.07 -10.18
C GLN A 141 -6.67 -0.91 -10.38
N ILE A 142 -6.00 0.08 -9.76
CA ILE A 142 -4.59 0.39 -10.04
C ILE A 142 -3.70 -0.83 -9.79
N ILE A 143 -3.87 -1.47 -8.63
CA ILE A 143 -3.05 -2.63 -8.26
C ILE A 143 -3.57 -3.90 -8.92
N ASP A 144 -4.87 -4.01 -9.17
CA ASP A 144 -5.41 -5.15 -9.90
C ASP A 144 -4.79 -5.20 -11.31
N ASP A 145 -4.78 -4.09 -12.05
CA ASP A 145 -4.19 -3.99 -13.38
C ASP A 145 -2.68 -4.30 -13.39
N LEU A 146 -1.94 -3.79 -12.41
CA LEU A 146 -0.50 -4.08 -12.26
C LEU A 146 -0.25 -5.56 -11.95
N ALA A 147 -1.04 -6.15 -11.07
CA ALA A 147 -0.90 -7.54 -10.66
C ALA A 147 -1.38 -8.52 -11.72
N MET A 148 -2.17 -8.10 -12.72
CA MET A 148 -2.61 -8.98 -13.81
C MET A 148 -1.43 -9.50 -14.64
N VAL A 149 -0.49 -8.62 -15.03
CA VAL A 149 0.71 -8.99 -15.79
C VAL A 149 1.84 -9.39 -14.86
N LYS A 150 2.10 -10.70 -14.77
CA LYS A 150 3.10 -11.26 -13.87
C LYS A 150 4.52 -10.94 -14.30
N GLU A 151 5.38 -10.69 -13.33
CA GLU A 151 6.83 -10.66 -13.52
C GLU A 151 7.37 -12.07 -13.74
N GLU A 152 8.49 -12.19 -14.46
CA GLU A 152 9.17 -13.49 -14.67
C GLU A 152 9.44 -14.24 -13.36
N ALA A 153 9.74 -13.51 -12.28
CA ALA A 153 9.90 -14.06 -10.95
C ALA A 153 8.60 -14.67 -10.40
N GLU A 154 7.48 -13.96 -10.55
CA GLU A 154 6.16 -14.44 -10.12
C GLU A 154 5.73 -15.66 -10.93
N VAL A 155 5.97 -15.68 -12.25
CA VAL A 155 5.70 -16.85 -13.10
C VAL A 155 6.49 -18.07 -12.63
N ARG A 156 7.76 -17.91 -12.23
CA ARG A 156 8.56 -19.01 -11.67
C ARG A 156 7.98 -19.54 -10.35
N LEU A 157 7.53 -18.66 -9.45
CA LEU A 157 6.87 -19.07 -8.20
C LEU A 157 5.54 -19.80 -8.47
N MET A 158 4.75 -19.32 -9.44
CA MET A 158 3.50 -19.96 -9.83
C MET A 158 3.70 -21.35 -10.43
N ARG A 159 4.79 -21.59 -11.16
CA ARG A 159 5.14 -22.93 -11.66
C ARG A 159 5.62 -23.90 -10.58
N GLN A 160 6.01 -23.38 -9.42
CA GLN A 160 6.46 -24.19 -8.29
C GLN A 160 5.29 -24.64 -7.39
N ALA A 161 4.21 -23.85 -7.31
CA ALA A 161 3.03 -24.11 -6.50
C ALA A 161 2.17 -25.27 -7.05
#